data_AF-A0A9X4NS63-F1
#
_entry.id   AF-A0A9X4NS63-F1
#
_cell.length_a   1.000
_cell.length_b   1.000
_cell.length_c   1.000
_cell.angle_alpha   90.00
_cell.angle_beta   90.00
_cell.angle_gamma   90.00
#
_symmetry.space_group_name_H-M   'P 1'
#
loop_
_entity.id
_entity.type
_entity.pdbx_description
1 polymer ?
#
loop_
_entity_poly.entity_id
_entity_poly.type
_entity_poly.pdbx_seq_one_letter_code
_entity_poly.pdbx_strand_id
1 'polypeptide(L)'
;MGALAPASPGRDGITIEGVGLASIQGDIRFVEAARLMGAQITGEANRLHIRRGRWPLQAIELDCNHIPDAAMTLAVMALYADGTTTLRNIASWRVKETDRIVAMATECRKLGATVEEGADFIRITPPATPAHWRAASIHTYDDHRVAMCFSLAAFNPASLPVRIEDPKCVAKTFPDYFEALFDVCQADAARIPVICIDGPTASGKGTLAAEVAQRLGYHLLDSGALYRLVGLAAGKAGLSTAEDDLRQPDQAQRLGTLAAGLQVRFDGPRIWLDSVEVSDALRSEVAGMAASRVSAVPEVRAALLTLQHGFRRLPGLVADGRDMGTVIFPDAPLKVYLTASAEQRAQRRYKQLISKGIAANIDSLLADLEKRDHRDSSRAHAPLKPAEDALQLDNSGLDVEQSVQQVLNWWQGKTVFSGN
;
A
#
# COMPACT_ATOMS: atom_id res chain seq x y z
N MET A 1 17.15 6.95 -6.17
CA MET A 1 17.25 5.64 -5.48
C MET A 1 18.62 4.98 -5.61
N GLY A 2 19.10 4.68 -6.82
CA GLY A 2 20.37 3.96 -6.99
C GLY A 2 21.56 4.62 -6.27
N ALA A 3 21.55 5.95 -6.13
CA ALA A 3 22.55 6.70 -5.35
C ALA A 3 22.28 6.77 -3.83
N LEU A 4 21.05 6.53 -3.38
CA LEU A 4 20.59 6.80 -2.01
C LEU A 4 20.47 5.53 -1.16
N ALA A 5 20.02 4.43 -1.77
CA ALA A 5 19.77 3.18 -1.07
C ALA A 5 20.84 2.14 -1.45
N PRO A 6 21.22 1.23 -0.54
CA PRO A 6 21.94 0.04 -0.93
C PRO A 6 21.09 -0.79 -1.91
N ALA A 7 21.74 -1.55 -2.77
CA ALA A 7 21.03 -2.53 -3.59
C ALA A 7 20.44 -3.64 -2.72
N SER A 8 19.25 -4.11 -3.08
CA SER A 8 18.66 -5.31 -2.49
C SER A 8 19.55 -6.53 -2.76
N PRO A 9 19.54 -7.55 -1.88
CA PRO A 9 20.25 -8.80 -2.14
C PRO A 9 19.91 -9.38 -3.52
N GLY A 10 20.93 -9.72 -4.30
CA GLY A 10 20.77 -10.23 -5.67
C GLY A 10 20.50 -9.17 -6.75
N ARG A 11 20.46 -7.88 -6.39
CA ARG A 11 20.44 -6.76 -7.35
C ARG A 11 21.74 -5.98 -7.28
N ASP A 12 22.07 -5.28 -8.35
CA ASP A 12 23.32 -4.52 -8.48
C ASP A 12 23.02 -3.07 -8.90
N GLY A 13 22.23 -2.34 -8.10
CA GLY A 13 21.79 -0.98 -8.40
C GLY A 13 20.54 -0.90 -9.29
N ILE A 14 20.38 0.22 -9.99
CA ILE A 14 19.24 0.53 -10.87
C ILE A 14 19.75 0.80 -12.28
N THR A 15 19.10 0.21 -13.28
CA THR A 15 19.35 0.50 -14.69
C THR A 15 18.20 1.34 -15.25
N ILE A 16 18.55 2.42 -15.95
CA ILE A 16 17.62 3.25 -16.70
C ILE A 16 17.90 3.01 -18.18
N GLU A 17 16.90 2.52 -18.90
CA GLU A 17 16.94 2.34 -20.36
C GLU A 17 16.34 3.58 -21.04
N GLY A 18 16.83 3.93 -22.24
CA GLY A 18 16.31 5.08 -23.01
C GLY A 18 16.98 6.42 -22.70
N VAL A 19 17.88 6.46 -21.73
CA VAL A 19 18.71 7.62 -21.37
C VAL A 19 20.14 7.13 -21.22
N GLY A 20 21.11 7.85 -21.79
CA GLY A 20 22.52 7.46 -21.76
C GLY A 20 23.45 8.65 -21.73
N LEU A 21 24.75 8.39 -21.86
CA LEU A 21 25.78 9.43 -21.81
C LEU A 21 25.79 10.33 -23.06
N ALA A 22 25.00 10.00 -24.08
CA ALA A 22 24.79 10.80 -25.28
C ALA A 22 23.46 11.59 -25.27
N SER A 23 22.71 11.58 -24.16
CA SER A 23 21.44 12.30 -24.01
C SER A 23 21.58 13.83 -24.03
N ILE A 24 20.46 14.54 -23.98
CA ILE A 24 20.42 16.01 -24.05
C ILE A 24 21.18 16.62 -22.86
N GLN A 25 21.76 17.80 -23.07
CA GLN A 25 22.65 18.52 -22.14
C GLN A 25 22.14 18.62 -20.68
N GLY A 26 20.82 18.71 -20.45
CA GLY A 26 20.25 18.78 -19.11
C GLY A 26 20.40 17.47 -18.31
N ASP A 27 20.16 16.33 -18.95
CA ASP A 27 20.19 15.02 -18.29
C ASP A 27 21.63 14.63 -17.91
N ILE A 28 22.59 14.92 -18.80
CA ILE A 28 24.01 14.68 -18.55
C ILE A 28 24.51 15.51 -17.37
N ARG A 29 24.10 16.78 -17.28
CA ARG A 29 24.52 17.66 -16.18
C ARG A 29 23.96 17.21 -14.83
N PHE A 30 22.76 16.64 -14.79
CA PHE A 30 22.27 16.00 -13.58
C PHE A 30 23.11 14.78 -13.18
N VAL A 31 23.48 13.94 -14.16
CA VAL A 31 24.37 12.78 -13.92
C VAL A 31 25.73 13.24 -13.38
N GLU A 32 26.31 14.30 -13.92
CA GLU A 32 27.55 14.90 -13.42
C GLU A 32 27.39 15.39 -11.99
N ALA A 33 26.32 16.13 -11.68
CA ALA A 33 26.04 16.60 -10.33
C ALA A 33 25.85 15.43 -9.34
N ALA A 34 25.14 14.38 -9.72
CA ALA A 34 24.97 13.19 -8.90
C ALA A 34 26.31 12.46 -8.67
N ARG A 35 27.19 12.40 -9.67
CA ARG A 35 28.56 11.87 -9.54
C ARG A 35 29.41 12.73 -8.60
N LEU A 36 29.27 14.06 -8.64
CA LEU A 36 29.95 14.97 -7.71
C LEU A 36 29.52 14.72 -6.26
N MET A 37 28.24 14.39 -6.03
CA MET A 37 27.75 13.95 -4.72
C MET A 37 28.22 12.53 -4.34
N GLY A 38 28.88 11.81 -5.26
CA GLY A 38 29.45 10.50 -5.02
C GLY A 38 28.62 9.31 -5.51
N ALA A 39 27.57 9.52 -6.31
CA ALA A 39 26.87 8.42 -6.97
C ALA A 39 27.79 7.72 -7.98
N GLN A 40 27.74 6.39 -8.03
CA GLN A 40 28.42 5.63 -9.09
C GLN A 40 27.46 5.48 -10.26
N ILE A 41 27.72 6.21 -11.34
CA ILE A 41 26.91 6.16 -12.56
C ILE A 41 27.83 5.74 -13.70
N THR A 42 27.52 4.60 -14.31
CA THR A 42 28.13 4.11 -15.57
C THR A 42 27.06 4.08 -16.64
N GLY A 43 27.42 3.97 -17.91
CA GLY A 43 26.42 3.94 -18.95
C GLY A 43 26.99 3.89 -20.36
N GLU A 44 26.09 3.66 -21.29
CA GLU A 44 26.32 3.63 -22.74
C GLU A 44 25.49 4.75 -23.40
N ALA A 45 25.36 4.73 -24.73
CA ALA A 45 24.66 5.78 -25.48
C ALA A 45 23.16 5.91 -25.10
N ASN A 46 22.50 4.81 -24.73
CA ASN A 46 21.06 4.78 -24.44
C ASN A 46 20.70 4.05 -23.13
N ARG A 47 21.69 3.91 -22.23
CA ARG A 47 21.51 3.19 -20.97
C ARG A 47 22.38 3.79 -19.88
N LEU A 48 21.82 3.97 -18.69
CA LEU A 48 22.56 4.34 -17.49
C LEU A 48 22.40 3.25 -16.43
N HIS A 49 23.47 2.99 -15.71
CA HIS A 49 23.51 2.05 -14.60
C HIS A 49 24.04 2.75 -13.35
N ILE A 50 23.23 2.77 -12.31
CA ILE A 50 23.42 3.61 -11.12
C ILE A 50 23.52 2.74 -9.86
N ARG A 51 24.59 2.93 -9.10
CA ARG A 51 24.83 2.31 -7.79
C ARG A 51 25.19 3.36 -6.75
N ARG A 52 25.04 2.98 -5.49
CA ARG A 52 25.46 3.81 -4.37
C ARG A 52 26.97 3.78 -4.31
N GLY A 53 27.59 4.95 -4.45
CA GLY A 53 29.03 5.14 -4.31
C GLY A 53 29.39 5.61 -2.91
N ARG A 54 29.93 6.83 -2.80
CA ARG A 54 30.26 7.45 -1.50
C ARG A 54 29.01 7.52 -0.62
N TRP A 55 29.15 7.11 0.64
CA TRP A 55 28.10 7.26 1.64
C TRP A 55 28.70 7.70 3.00
N PRO A 56 28.16 8.74 3.66
CA PRO A 56 27.12 9.67 3.19
C PRO A 56 27.49 10.36 1.86
N LEU A 57 26.54 11.02 1.20
CA LEU A 57 26.85 11.75 -0.04
C LEU A 57 27.82 12.91 0.23
N GLN A 58 28.59 13.31 -0.77
CA GLN A 58 29.43 14.51 -0.69
C GLN A 58 28.54 15.75 -0.82
N ALA A 59 28.64 16.68 0.12
CA ALA A 59 28.02 18.00 -0.03
C ALA A 59 28.71 18.77 -1.17
N ILE A 60 27.92 19.48 -1.97
CA ILE A 60 28.39 20.21 -3.16
C ILE A 60 27.92 21.66 -3.14
N GLU A 61 28.64 22.52 -3.86
CA GLU A 61 28.18 23.84 -4.26
C GLU A 61 28.04 23.86 -5.79
N LEU A 62 26.85 24.14 -6.30
CA LEU A 62 26.55 23.98 -7.73
C LEU A 62 25.72 25.14 -8.30
N ASP A 63 26.17 25.65 -9.44
CA ASP A 63 25.38 26.50 -10.33
C ASP A 63 24.37 25.64 -11.10
N CYS A 64 23.08 25.87 -10.85
CA CYS A 64 22.00 25.07 -11.41
C CYS A 64 21.29 25.74 -12.60
N ASN A 65 21.82 26.84 -13.16
CA ASN A 65 21.18 27.61 -14.23
C ASN A 65 20.76 26.74 -15.44
N HIS A 66 21.51 25.67 -15.71
CA HIS A 66 21.29 24.79 -16.85
C HIS A 66 20.56 23.47 -16.52
N ILE A 67 20.29 23.23 -15.24
CA ILE A 67 19.50 22.09 -14.75
C ILE A 67 18.52 22.51 -13.65
N PRO A 68 17.82 23.66 -13.78
CA PRO A 68 17.08 24.23 -12.65
C PRO A 68 16.03 23.24 -12.16
N ASP A 69 15.36 22.59 -13.10
CA ASP A 69 14.28 21.65 -12.86
C ASP A 69 14.77 20.31 -12.23
N ALA A 70 15.95 19.82 -12.60
CA ALA A 70 16.53 18.59 -12.04
C ALA A 70 17.26 18.84 -10.70
N ALA A 71 17.64 20.10 -10.41
CA ALA A 71 18.29 20.47 -9.16
C ALA A 71 17.38 20.28 -7.91
N MET A 72 16.06 20.17 -8.07
CA MET A 72 15.15 19.82 -6.98
C MET A 72 15.46 18.43 -6.40
N THR A 73 15.84 17.47 -7.24
CA THR A 73 16.26 16.15 -6.78
C THR A 73 17.58 16.23 -6.00
N LEU A 74 18.52 17.09 -6.41
CA LEU A 74 19.77 17.32 -5.68
C LEU A 74 19.52 17.92 -4.28
N ALA A 75 18.53 18.80 -4.16
CA ALA A 75 18.13 19.35 -2.87
C ALA A 75 17.63 18.26 -1.89
N VAL A 76 16.87 17.26 -2.35
CA VAL A 76 16.50 16.11 -1.49
C VAL A 76 17.69 15.18 -1.24
N MET A 77 18.57 14.98 -2.22
CA MET A 77 19.82 14.24 -2.01
C MET A 77 20.70 14.90 -0.94
N ALA A 78 20.68 16.22 -0.81
CA ALA A 78 21.42 16.94 0.23
C ALA A 78 21.05 16.53 1.67
N LEU A 79 19.84 15.99 1.89
CA LEU A 79 19.43 15.43 3.18
C LEU A 79 20.29 14.22 3.62
N TYR A 80 21.03 13.63 2.68
CA TYR A 80 21.90 12.47 2.88
C TYR A 80 23.39 12.82 2.77
N ALA A 81 23.73 14.10 2.67
CA ALA A 81 25.10 14.55 2.50
C ALA A 81 25.88 14.63 3.81
N ASP A 82 27.20 14.68 3.69
CA ASP A 82 28.13 15.07 4.73
C ASP A 82 28.51 16.54 4.50
N GLY A 83 27.90 17.44 5.27
CA GLY A 83 28.01 18.89 5.14
C GLY A 83 26.84 19.58 4.44
N THR A 84 26.96 20.89 4.25
CA THR A 84 25.92 21.75 3.65
C THR A 84 26.03 21.77 2.13
N THR A 85 24.96 21.41 1.43
CA THR A 85 24.88 21.54 -0.03
C THR A 85 24.27 22.90 -0.39
N THR A 86 24.88 23.61 -1.33
CA THR A 86 24.41 24.92 -1.82
C THR A 86 24.07 24.84 -3.30
N LEU A 87 22.82 25.12 -3.66
CA LEU A 87 22.37 25.20 -5.05
C LEU A 87 22.05 26.66 -5.38
N ARG A 88 22.72 27.22 -6.40
CA ARG A 88 22.61 28.64 -6.81
C ARG A 88 22.03 28.79 -8.21
N ASN A 89 21.71 30.03 -8.59
CA ASN A 89 21.14 30.41 -9.87
C ASN A 89 19.82 29.68 -10.18
N ILE A 90 18.99 29.54 -9.15
CA ILE A 90 17.65 28.91 -9.22
C ILE A 90 16.52 29.93 -9.05
N ALA A 91 16.76 31.22 -9.32
CA ALA A 91 15.72 32.26 -9.23
C ALA A 91 14.43 31.91 -9.99
N SER A 92 14.57 31.17 -11.11
CA SER A 92 13.44 30.69 -11.91
C SER A 92 12.46 29.81 -11.13
N TRP A 93 12.86 29.19 -10.02
CA TRP A 93 12.00 28.37 -9.14
C TRP A 93 10.89 29.17 -8.46
N ARG A 94 11.09 30.46 -8.23
CA ARG A 94 10.12 31.31 -7.52
C ARG A 94 8.89 31.66 -8.35
N VAL A 95 9.01 31.59 -9.67
CA VAL A 95 7.98 32.02 -10.64
C VAL A 95 7.39 30.85 -11.44
N LYS A 96 7.51 29.62 -10.92
CA LYS A 96 6.90 28.42 -11.51
C LYS A 96 5.46 28.27 -11.02
N GLU A 97 5.01 27.02 -10.96
CA GLU A 97 3.67 26.60 -10.50
C GLU A 97 3.43 27.00 -9.04
N THR A 98 4.49 26.98 -8.24
CA THR A 98 4.59 27.47 -6.87
C THR A 98 5.94 28.16 -6.68
N ASP A 99 6.15 28.86 -5.56
CA ASP A 99 7.51 29.23 -5.14
C ASP A 99 8.23 27.97 -4.67
N ARG A 100 8.90 27.28 -5.61
CA ARG A 100 9.57 26.01 -5.34
C ARG A 100 10.72 26.15 -4.34
N ILE A 101 11.35 27.33 -4.20
CA ILE A 101 12.39 27.51 -3.19
C ILE A 101 11.76 27.42 -1.80
N VAL A 102 10.67 28.17 -1.58
CA VAL A 102 9.95 28.16 -0.30
C VAL A 102 9.38 26.78 0.00
N ALA A 103 8.79 26.11 -1.01
CA ALA A 103 8.27 24.76 -0.85
C ALA A 103 9.37 23.77 -0.45
N MET A 104 10.45 23.67 -1.23
CA MET A 104 11.57 22.75 -0.95
C MET A 104 12.17 23.01 0.44
N ALA A 105 12.34 24.28 0.82
CA ALA A 105 12.90 24.61 2.11
C ALA A 105 11.96 24.29 3.28
N THR A 106 10.67 24.58 3.14
CA THR A 106 9.63 24.23 4.13
C THR A 106 9.60 22.72 4.36
N GLU A 107 9.53 21.95 3.28
CA GLU A 107 9.41 20.50 3.35
C GLU A 107 10.71 19.82 3.86
N CYS A 108 11.89 20.33 3.49
CA CYS A 108 13.17 19.88 4.06
C CYS A 108 13.27 20.16 5.56
N ARG A 109 12.79 21.31 6.04
CA ARG A 109 12.77 21.64 7.48
C ARG A 109 11.87 20.69 8.27
N LYS A 110 10.74 20.27 7.71
CA LYS A 110 9.86 19.26 8.35
C LYS A 110 10.58 17.94 8.60
N LEU A 111 11.51 17.55 7.72
CA LEU A 111 12.32 16.34 7.85
C LEU A 111 13.50 16.47 8.84
N GLY A 112 13.71 17.65 9.43
CA GLY A 112 14.75 17.92 10.42
C GLY A 112 16.02 18.57 9.87
N ALA A 113 16.03 18.98 8.60
CA ALA A 113 17.17 19.71 8.02
C ALA A 113 17.17 21.19 8.44
N THR A 114 18.36 21.79 8.50
CA THR A 114 18.52 23.25 8.59
C THR A 114 18.64 23.79 7.17
N VAL A 115 17.77 24.75 6.82
CA VAL A 115 17.73 25.31 5.46
C VAL A 115 17.86 26.83 5.51
N GLU A 116 18.79 27.37 4.73
CA GLU A 116 18.85 28.79 4.38
C GLU A 116 18.39 28.96 2.93
N GLU A 117 17.58 29.97 2.65
CA GLU A 117 17.10 30.26 1.29
C GLU A 117 17.22 31.75 1.00
N GLY A 118 17.52 32.08 -0.25
CA GLY A 118 17.57 33.46 -0.75
C GLY A 118 16.89 33.59 -2.10
N ALA A 119 16.97 34.77 -2.72
CA ALA A 119 16.24 35.05 -3.97
C ALA A 119 16.50 34.03 -5.08
N ASP A 120 17.73 33.50 -5.15
CA ASP A 120 18.23 32.66 -6.24
C ASP A 120 19.04 31.44 -5.77
N PHE A 121 18.96 31.09 -4.48
CA PHE A 121 19.71 29.96 -3.91
C PHE A 121 18.96 29.25 -2.77
N ILE A 122 19.37 28.01 -2.50
CA ILE A 122 19.01 27.24 -1.31
C ILE A 122 20.25 26.53 -0.76
N ARG A 123 20.42 26.55 0.57
CA ARG A 123 21.46 25.81 1.30
C ARG A 123 20.79 24.84 2.25
N ILE A 124 21.15 23.56 2.14
CA ILE A 124 20.55 22.49 2.93
C ILE A 124 21.66 21.82 3.73
N THR A 125 21.55 21.91 5.04
CA THR A 125 22.35 21.14 5.99
C THR A 125 21.49 19.98 6.49
N PRO A 126 21.92 18.72 6.25
CA PRO A 126 21.13 17.55 6.61
C PRO A 126 20.96 17.42 8.13
N PRO A 127 19.98 16.62 8.61
CA PRO A 127 19.90 16.27 10.02
C PRO A 127 21.22 15.64 10.48
N ALA A 128 21.81 16.17 11.57
CA ALA A 128 23.18 15.84 11.97
C ALA A 128 23.40 14.34 12.28
N THR A 129 22.35 13.66 12.74
CA THR A 129 22.37 12.22 13.01
C THR A 129 20.99 11.63 12.70
N PRO A 130 20.85 10.28 12.61
CA PRO A 130 19.54 9.64 12.47
C PRO A 130 18.50 10.09 13.52
N ALA A 131 18.93 10.42 14.74
CA ALA A 131 18.03 10.89 15.81
C ALA A 131 17.40 12.27 15.56
N HIS A 132 17.97 13.06 14.63
CA HIS A 132 17.46 14.40 14.29
C HIS A 132 16.48 14.38 13.12
N TRP A 133 16.35 13.25 12.43
CA TRP A 133 15.32 13.09 11.40
C TRP A 133 13.93 13.10 12.04
N ARG A 134 12.96 13.58 11.29
CA ARG A 134 11.56 13.65 11.70
C ARG A 134 10.68 13.00 10.65
N ALA A 135 9.63 12.32 11.10
CA ALA A 135 8.54 11.96 10.22
C ALA A 135 7.86 13.23 9.73
N ALA A 136 7.52 13.28 8.44
CA ALA A 136 6.89 14.45 7.84
C ALA A 136 5.78 14.07 6.86
N SER A 137 4.71 14.88 6.86
CA SER A 137 3.75 14.96 5.78
C SER A 137 4.20 16.07 4.82
N ILE A 138 4.44 15.68 3.58
CA ILE A 138 4.99 16.53 2.53
C ILE A 138 3.85 17.09 1.71
N HIS A 139 3.64 18.40 1.82
CA HIS A 139 2.70 19.11 0.98
C HIS A 139 3.30 19.26 -0.42
N THR A 140 2.58 18.87 -1.46
CA THR A 140 3.10 18.84 -2.83
C THR A 140 2.85 20.13 -3.59
N TYR A 141 1.95 20.98 -3.11
CA TYR A 141 1.60 22.25 -3.76
C TYR A 141 1.08 22.08 -5.20
N ASP A 142 0.46 20.93 -5.50
CA ASP A 142 0.09 20.50 -6.86
C ASP A 142 1.29 20.48 -7.84
N ASP A 143 2.51 20.34 -7.30
CA ASP A 143 3.75 20.28 -8.06
C ASP A 143 4.30 18.84 -8.08
N HIS A 144 4.13 18.20 -9.24
CA HIS A 144 4.65 16.87 -9.53
C HIS A 144 6.13 16.68 -9.16
N ARG A 145 6.98 17.72 -9.30
CA ARG A 145 8.41 17.60 -8.99
C ARG A 145 8.65 17.51 -7.51
N VAL A 146 7.91 18.28 -6.71
CA VAL A 146 7.97 18.21 -5.24
C VAL A 146 7.57 16.81 -4.78
N ALA A 147 6.46 16.27 -5.29
CA ALA A 147 6.02 14.91 -4.99
C ALA A 147 7.08 13.86 -5.31
N MET A 148 7.62 13.88 -6.54
CA MET A 148 8.62 12.91 -6.99
C MET A 148 9.92 13.04 -6.20
N CYS A 149 10.48 14.25 -6.03
CA CYS A 149 11.76 14.38 -5.33
C CYS A 149 11.65 14.01 -3.85
N PHE A 150 10.61 14.45 -3.14
CA PHE A 150 10.44 14.13 -1.72
C PHE A 150 10.03 12.69 -1.44
N SER A 151 9.51 11.94 -2.43
CA SER A 151 9.36 10.48 -2.27
C SER A 151 10.71 9.80 -1.92
N LEU A 152 11.84 10.39 -2.33
CA LEU A 152 13.17 9.91 -1.99
C LEU A 152 13.54 10.12 -0.52
N ALA A 153 12.85 10.99 0.23
CA ALA A 153 13.07 11.17 1.66
C ALA A 153 12.65 9.92 2.49
N ALA A 154 11.83 9.03 1.90
CA ALA A 154 11.44 7.77 2.53
C ALA A 154 12.62 6.83 2.81
N PHE A 155 13.78 7.05 2.19
CA PHE A 155 15.01 6.28 2.40
C PHE A 155 15.86 6.78 3.59
N ASN A 156 15.29 7.62 4.45
CA ASN A 156 16.00 8.20 5.59
C ASN A 156 16.62 7.11 6.52
N PRO A 157 17.82 7.36 7.08
CA PRO A 157 18.52 6.37 7.90
C PRO A 157 17.82 6.09 9.24
N ALA A 158 16.88 6.94 9.65
CA ALA A 158 16.10 6.78 10.86
C ALA A 158 14.90 5.83 10.69
N SER A 159 14.63 5.37 9.46
CA SER A 159 13.46 4.55 9.13
C SER A 159 12.13 5.18 9.54
N LEU A 160 12.06 6.51 9.55
CA LEU A 160 10.85 7.25 9.88
C LEU A 160 9.94 7.34 8.65
N PRO A 161 8.61 7.27 8.82
CA PRO A 161 7.70 7.34 7.69
C PRO A 161 7.67 8.76 7.10
N VAL A 162 7.50 8.84 5.79
CA VAL A 162 7.26 10.07 5.03
C VAL A 162 5.94 9.90 4.29
N ARG A 163 5.02 10.86 4.45
CA ARG A 163 3.76 10.88 3.72
C ARG A 163 3.85 11.90 2.59
N ILE A 164 3.53 11.51 1.36
CA ILE A 164 3.37 12.46 0.25
C ILE A 164 1.89 12.78 0.13
N GLU A 165 1.53 14.06 0.26
CA GLU A 165 0.15 14.53 0.08
C GLU A 165 -0.16 14.71 -1.40
N ASP A 166 -1.39 14.44 -1.81
CA ASP A 166 -1.80 14.48 -3.21
C ASP A 166 -0.77 13.87 -4.20
N PRO A 167 -0.41 12.58 -4.02
CA PRO A 167 0.62 11.96 -4.85
C PRO A 167 0.22 11.86 -6.33
N LYS A 168 -1.06 12.06 -6.68
CA LYS A 168 -1.57 11.97 -8.05
C LYS A 168 -1.16 13.15 -8.93
N CYS A 169 -0.69 14.27 -8.36
CA CYS A 169 -0.19 15.41 -9.13
C CYS A 169 0.97 15.02 -10.08
N VAL A 170 1.68 13.91 -9.81
CA VAL A 170 2.72 13.34 -10.69
C VAL A 170 2.23 13.02 -12.10
N ALA A 171 0.92 12.80 -12.28
CA ALA A 171 0.29 12.50 -13.57
C ALA A 171 0.52 13.56 -14.66
N LYS A 172 0.93 14.77 -14.27
CA LYS A 172 1.36 15.80 -15.21
C LYS A 172 2.57 15.40 -16.06
N THR A 173 3.45 14.54 -15.55
CA THR A 173 4.68 14.12 -16.25
C THR A 173 4.95 12.64 -16.22
N PHE A 174 4.55 11.95 -15.14
CA PHE A 174 4.77 10.52 -14.98
C PHE A 174 3.62 9.92 -14.15
N PRO A 175 2.48 9.59 -14.78
CA PRO A 175 1.28 9.06 -14.11
C PRO A 175 1.53 7.87 -13.20
N ASP A 176 2.36 6.93 -13.63
CA ASP A 176 2.65 5.70 -12.89
C ASP A 176 3.95 5.79 -12.07
N TYR A 177 4.33 7.01 -11.64
CA TYR A 177 5.60 7.24 -10.94
C TYR A 177 5.73 6.41 -9.65
N PHE A 178 4.67 6.37 -8.83
CA PHE A 178 4.73 5.68 -7.53
C PHE A 178 4.72 4.17 -7.70
N GLU A 179 4.01 3.66 -8.69
CA GLU A 179 4.00 2.27 -9.11
C GLU A 179 5.43 1.86 -9.55
N ALA A 180 6.03 2.63 -10.45
CA ALA A 180 7.41 2.41 -10.89
C ALA A 180 8.43 2.52 -9.74
N LEU A 181 8.21 3.46 -8.81
CA LEU A 181 9.01 3.59 -7.60
C LEU A 181 8.91 2.31 -6.75
N PHE A 182 7.70 1.85 -6.44
CA PHE A 182 7.48 0.67 -5.60
C PHE A 182 8.00 -0.62 -6.24
N ASP A 183 7.98 -0.76 -7.56
CA ASP A 183 8.51 -1.93 -8.29
C ASP A 183 10.03 -2.12 -8.15
N VAL A 184 10.75 -1.02 -7.93
CA VAL A 184 12.21 -1.04 -7.77
C VAL A 184 12.65 -0.82 -6.31
N CYS A 185 11.71 -0.58 -5.40
CA CYS A 185 11.94 -0.45 -3.96
C CYS A 185 11.68 -1.76 -3.21
N GLN A 186 12.26 -1.86 -2.02
CA GLN A 186 11.89 -2.87 -1.02
C GLN A 186 11.81 -2.22 0.35
N ALA A 187 10.90 -2.72 1.17
CA ALA A 187 10.79 -2.38 2.58
C ALA A 187 10.74 -3.67 3.38
N ASP A 188 11.14 -3.60 4.66
CA ASP A 188 10.85 -4.68 5.60
C ASP A 188 9.32 -4.88 5.65
N ALA A 189 8.87 -6.10 5.34
CA ALA A 189 7.45 -6.43 5.27
C ALA A 189 6.74 -6.09 6.58
N ALA A 190 7.39 -6.28 7.74
CA ALA A 190 6.83 -5.96 9.05
C ALA A 190 6.60 -4.45 9.28
N ARG A 191 7.20 -3.58 8.45
CA ARG A 191 7.02 -2.12 8.51
C ARG A 191 6.00 -1.58 7.52
N ILE A 192 5.56 -2.40 6.57
CA ILE A 192 4.50 -2.02 5.64
C ILE A 192 3.19 -1.96 6.43
N PRO A 193 2.48 -0.81 6.47
CA PRO A 193 1.30 -0.66 7.30
C PRO A 193 0.15 -1.55 6.82
N VAL A 194 -0.60 -2.11 7.77
CA VAL A 194 -1.80 -2.91 7.52
C VAL A 194 -2.97 -2.33 8.32
N ILE A 195 -4.11 -2.17 7.66
CA ILE A 195 -5.40 -1.87 8.30
C ILE A 195 -6.26 -3.12 8.19
N CYS A 196 -6.59 -3.75 9.32
CA CYS A 196 -7.50 -4.89 9.34
C CYS A 196 -8.94 -4.42 9.54
N ILE A 197 -9.86 -4.93 8.73
CA ILE A 197 -11.30 -4.73 8.86
C ILE A 197 -11.96 -6.11 8.96
N ASP A 198 -12.25 -6.52 10.20
CA ASP A 198 -12.91 -7.79 10.51
C ASP A 198 -14.38 -7.57 10.87
N GLY A 199 -15.19 -8.64 10.81
CA GLY A 199 -16.59 -8.57 11.23
C GLY A 199 -17.51 -9.55 10.49
N PRO A 200 -18.79 -9.65 10.89
CA PRO A 200 -19.73 -10.67 10.40
C PRO A 200 -20.08 -10.54 8.93
N THR A 201 -20.73 -11.58 8.38
CA THR A 201 -21.16 -11.56 6.98
C THR A 201 -22.16 -10.44 6.73
N ALA A 202 -22.08 -9.81 5.55
CA ALA A 202 -22.93 -8.71 5.13
C ALA A 202 -22.88 -7.42 6.00
N SER A 203 -21.84 -7.21 6.83
CA SER A 203 -21.65 -5.95 7.57
C SER A 203 -21.15 -4.76 6.73
N GLY A 204 -20.79 -4.98 5.47
CA GLY A 204 -20.31 -3.92 4.56
C GLY A 204 -18.79 -3.78 4.46
N LYS A 205 -18.02 -4.71 5.03
CA LYS A 205 -16.54 -4.68 5.04
C LYS A 205 -15.91 -4.55 3.67
N GLY A 206 -16.32 -5.36 2.70
CA GLY A 206 -15.70 -5.32 1.37
C GLY A 206 -15.80 -3.95 0.71
N THR A 207 -16.94 -3.28 0.86
CA THR A 207 -17.13 -1.91 0.38
C THR A 207 -16.26 -0.93 1.18
N LEU A 208 -16.31 -0.98 2.51
CA LEU A 208 -15.52 -0.11 3.38
C LEU A 208 -14.01 -0.25 3.11
N ALA A 209 -13.51 -1.48 3.03
CA ALA A 209 -12.12 -1.81 2.80
C ALA A 209 -11.64 -1.35 1.42
N ALA A 210 -12.44 -1.56 0.38
CA ALA A 210 -12.10 -1.10 -0.97
C ALA A 210 -12.01 0.43 -1.05
N GLU A 211 -12.96 1.15 -0.47
CA GLU A 211 -12.96 2.62 -0.43
C GLU A 211 -11.78 3.18 0.37
N VAL A 212 -11.50 2.60 1.55
CA VAL A 212 -10.33 3.00 2.37
C VAL A 212 -9.02 2.73 1.63
N ALA A 213 -8.89 1.56 1.00
CA ALA A 213 -7.71 1.21 0.21
C ALA A 213 -7.50 2.20 -0.95
N GLN A 214 -8.56 2.49 -1.70
CA GLN A 214 -8.53 3.43 -2.82
C GLN A 214 -8.11 4.85 -2.38
N ARG A 215 -8.65 5.36 -1.26
CA ARG A 215 -8.31 6.70 -0.75
C ARG A 215 -6.88 6.81 -0.25
N LEU A 216 -6.33 5.72 0.28
CA LEU A 216 -4.95 5.66 0.76
C LEU A 216 -3.94 5.26 -0.32
N GLY A 217 -4.40 4.77 -1.47
CA GLY A 217 -3.55 4.14 -2.48
C GLY A 217 -2.94 2.82 -1.99
N TYR A 218 -3.58 2.15 -1.03
CA TYR A 218 -3.12 0.89 -0.46
C TYR A 218 -3.64 -0.29 -1.28
N HIS A 219 -2.95 -1.43 -1.17
CA HIS A 219 -3.45 -2.69 -1.68
C HIS A 219 -4.67 -3.14 -0.88
N LEU A 220 -5.50 -3.98 -1.50
CA LEU A 220 -6.68 -4.58 -0.88
C LEU A 220 -6.52 -6.11 -0.84
N LEU A 221 -6.81 -6.72 0.31
CA LEU A 221 -7.00 -8.16 0.45
C LEU A 221 -8.45 -8.43 0.87
N ASP A 222 -9.24 -9.07 -0.01
CA ASP A 222 -10.49 -9.73 0.37
C ASP A 222 -10.18 -11.21 0.67
N SER A 223 -9.92 -11.52 1.95
CA SER A 223 -9.65 -12.90 2.36
C SER A 223 -10.82 -13.84 2.07
N GLY A 224 -12.06 -13.33 2.10
CA GLY A 224 -13.25 -14.09 1.77
C GLY A 224 -13.25 -14.55 0.31
N ALA A 225 -12.72 -13.75 -0.62
CA ALA A 225 -12.57 -14.15 -2.01
C ALA A 225 -11.62 -15.33 -2.18
N LEU A 226 -10.56 -15.42 -1.38
CA LEU A 226 -9.63 -16.55 -1.42
C LEU A 226 -10.32 -17.86 -1.02
N TYR A 227 -11.10 -17.87 0.07
CA TYR A 227 -11.85 -19.07 0.45
C TYR A 227 -12.95 -19.43 -0.57
N ARG A 228 -13.57 -18.43 -1.22
CA ARG A 228 -14.51 -18.66 -2.33
C ARG A 228 -13.82 -19.29 -3.55
N LEU A 229 -12.60 -18.85 -3.86
CA LEU A 229 -11.78 -19.41 -4.94
C LEU A 229 -11.45 -20.88 -4.67
N VAL A 230 -11.06 -21.22 -3.42
CA VAL A 230 -10.85 -22.62 -3.03
C VAL A 230 -12.12 -23.44 -3.23
N GLY A 231 -13.28 -22.94 -2.79
CA GLY A 231 -14.57 -23.63 -2.98
C GLY A 231 -14.93 -23.83 -4.46
N LEU A 232 -14.72 -22.82 -5.30
CA LEU A 232 -14.95 -22.89 -6.74
C LEU A 232 -13.99 -23.91 -7.41
N ALA A 233 -12.71 -23.84 -7.07
CA ALA A 233 -11.69 -24.75 -7.59
C ALA A 233 -11.96 -26.19 -7.16
N ALA A 234 -12.42 -26.41 -5.92
CA ALA A 234 -12.79 -27.72 -5.41
C ALA A 234 -13.91 -28.35 -6.25
N GLY A 235 -14.95 -27.57 -6.55
CA GLY A 235 -16.03 -28.01 -7.43
C GLY A 235 -15.54 -28.40 -8.84
N LYS A 236 -14.63 -27.61 -9.43
CA LYS A 236 -14.02 -27.94 -10.73
C LYS A 236 -13.16 -29.21 -10.69
N ALA A 237 -12.51 -29.48 -9.55
CA ALA A 237 -11.66 -30.64 -9.35
C ALA A 237 -12.42 -31.89 -8.87
N GLY A 238 -13.76 -31.83 -8.75
CA GLY A 238 -14.58 -32.93 -8.23
C GLY A 238 -14.35 -33.21 -6.73
N LEU A 239 -13.80 -32.24 -5.99
CA LEU A 239 -13.60 -32.34 -4.54
C LEU A 239 -14.86 -31.85 -3.82
N SER A 240 -15.44 -32.71 -2.99
CA SER A 240 -16.56 -32.32 -2.12
C SER A 240 -16.11 -31.30 -1.08
N THR A 241 -16.97 -30.30 -0.85
CA THR A 241 -16.85 -29.38 0.29
C THR A 241 -17.97 -29.61 1.31
N ALA A 242 -18.66 -30.76 1.27
CA ALA A 242 -19.68 -31.13 2.26
C ALA A 242 -19.04 -31.35 3.63
N GLU A 243 -19.75 -30.98 4.70
CA GLU A 243 -19.16 -30.96 6.05
C GLU A 243 -18.67 -32.35 6.49
N ASP A 244 -19.42 -33.42 6.16
CA ASP A 244 -19.03 -34.79 6.51
C ASP A 244 -17.76 -35.23 5.79
N ASP A 245 -17.59 -34.85 4.52
CA ASP A 245 -16.41 -35.18 3.73
C ASP A 245 -15.19 -34.40 4.24
N LEU A 246 -15.36 -33.14 4.64
CA LEU A 246 -14.29 -32.29 5.17
C LEU A 246 -13.72 -32.80 6.50
N ARG A 247 -14.43 -33.66 7.23
CA ARG A 247 -13.90 -34.32 8.45
C ARG A 247 -12.90 -35.44 8.13
N GLN A 248 -12.84 -35.89 6.88
CA GLN A 248 -11.88 -36.91 6.44
C GLN A 248 -10.51 -36.26 6.20
N PRO A 249 -9.43 -36.73 6.86
CA PRO A 249 -8.11 -36.12 6.72
C PRO A 249 -7.59 -36.07 5.28
N ASP A 250 -7.84 -37.11 4.47
CA ASP A 250 -7.43 -37.14 3.07
C ASP A 250 -8.10 -36.02 2.24
N GLN A 251 -9.41 -35.81 2.44
CA GLN A 251 -10.16 -34.76 1.75
C GLN A 251 -9.66 -33.37 2.15
N ALA A 252 -9.40 -33.15 3.44
CA ALA A 252 -8.84 -31.91 3.96
C ALA A 252 -7.45 -31.63 3.36
N GLN A 253 -6.57 -32.63 3.31
CA GLN A 253 -5.23 -32.52 2.73
C GLN A 253 -5.27 -32.23 1.22
N ARG A 254 -6.17 -32.87 0.48
CA ARG A 254 -6.37 -32.62 -0.96
C ARG A 254 -6.84 -31.19 -1.22
N LEU A 255 -7.73 -30.66 -0.38
CA LEU A 255 -8.15 -29.25 -0.46
C LEU A 255 -7.03 -28.28 -0.10
N GLY A 256 -6.21 -28.58 0.91
CA GLY A 256 -5.02 -27.79 1.23
C GLY A 256 -4.02 -27.74 0.07
N THR A 257 -3.79 -28.89 -0.58
CA THR A 257 -2.91 -28.99 -1.75
C THR A 257 -3.46 -28.18 -2.93
N LEU A 258 -4.78 -28.26 -3.19
CA LEU A 258 -5.44 -27.46 -4.21
C LEU A 258 -5.30 -25.95 -3.90
N ALA A 259 -5.53 -25.55 -2.65
CA ALA A 259 -5.44 -24.16 -2.22
C ALA A 259 -4.02 -23.58 -2.41
N ALA A 260 -2.98 -24.37 -2.12
CA ALA A 260 -1.59 -23.98 -2.30
C ALA A 260 -1.21 -23.80 -3.79
N GLY A 261 -1.88 -24.50 -4.70
CA GLY A 261 -1.61 -24.46 -6.14
C GLY A 261 -2.40 -23.41 -6.93
N LEU A 262 -3.28 -22.62 -6.28
CA LEU A 262 -4.13 -21.66 -6.98
C LEU A 262 -3.30 -20.53 -7.63
N GLN A 263 -3.46 -20.36 -8.95
CA GLN A 263 -2.94 -19.20 -9.66
C GLN A 263 -3.99 -18.09 -9.64
N VAL A 264 -3.87 -17.17 -8.67
CA VAL A 264 -4.85 -16.09 -8.47
C VAL A 264 -4.25 -14.76 -8.89
N ARG A 265 -5.01 -14.00 -9.70
CA ARG A 265 -4.68 -12.62 -10.05
C ARG A 265 -5.86 -11.70 -9.76
N PHE A 266 -5.59 -10.64 -9.01
CA PHE A 266 -6.54 -9.56 -8.74
C PHE A 266 -6.21 -8.38 -9.65
N ASP A 267 -7.20 -7.88 -10.38
CA ASP A 267 -7.11 -6.73 -11.27
C ASP A 267 -8.28 -5.78 -10.97
N GLY A 268 -8.05 -4.87 -10.03
CA GLY A 268 -9.11 -4.05 -9.43
C GLY A 268 -10.25 -4.93 -8.88
N PRO A 269 -11.51 -4.75 -9.35
CA PRO A 269 -12.63 -5.57 -8.91
C PRO A 269 -12.69 -6.95 -9.59
N ARG A 270 -11.81 -7.24 -10.56
CA ARG A 270 -11.80 -8.50 -11.32
C ARG A 270 -10.87 -9.52 -10.69
N ILE A 271 -11.35 -10.74 -10.55
CA ILE A 271 -10.62 -11.85 -9.94
C ILE A 271 -10.48 -12.94 -10.99
N TRP A 272 -9.24 -13.33 -11.24
CA TRP A 272 -8.89 -14.39 -12.18
C TRP A 272 -8.39 -15.61 -11.43
N LEU A 273 -8.88 -16.78 -11.84
CA LEU A 273 -8.35 -18.08 -11.47
C LEU A 273 -7.77 -18.72 -12.73
N ASP A 274 -6.47 -18.98 -12.71
CA ASP A 274 -5.70 -19.33 -13.90
C ASP A 274 -5.87 -18.25 -14.98
N SER A 275 -6.44 -18.60 -16.13
CA SER A 275 -6.74 -17.70 -17.24
C SER A 275 -8.21 -17.30 -17.34
N VAL A 276 -9.04 -17.66 -16.34
CA VAL A 276 -10.49 -17.43 -16.38
C VAL A 276 -10.91 -16.38 -15.34
N GLU A 277 -11.64 -15.37 -15.79
CA GLU A 277 -12.27 -14.37 -14.93
C GLU A 277 -13.46 -15.02 -14.19
N VAL A 278 -13.51 -14.89 -12.86
CA VAL A 278 -14.46 -15.60 -11.99
C VAL A 278 -15.19 -14.72 -10.99
N SER A 279 -15.12 -13.38 -11.10
CA SER A 279 -15.66 -12.46 -10.08
C SER A 279 -17.13 -12.70 -9.77
N ASP A 280 -17.96 -12.89 -10.79
CA ASP A 280 -19.39 -13.10 -10.58
C ASP A 280 -19.70 -14.49 -10.04
N ALA A 281 -18.95 -15.50 -10.45
CA ALA A 281 -19.05 -16.85 -9.90
C ALA A 281 -18.74 -16.86 -8.39
N LEU A 282 -17.74 -16.08 -7.95
CA LEU A 282 -17.39 -15.93 -6.54
C LEU A 282 -18.50 -15.24 -5.74
N ARG A 283 -19.32 -14.38 -6.35
CA ARG A 283 -20.41 -13.68 -5.64
C ARG A 283 -21.68 -14.52 -5.46
N SER A 284 -21.70 -15.75 -5.96
CA SER A 284 -22.84 -16.68 -5.84
C SER A 284 -23.05 -17.21 -4.41
N GLU A 285 -24.27 -17.61 -4.07
CA GLU A 285 -24.56 -18.25 -2.78
C GLU A 285 -23.81 -19.58 -2.62
N VAL A 286 -23.67 -20.35 -3.71
CA VAL A 286 -22.93 -21.61 -3.72
C VAL A 286 -21.47 -21.38 -3.33
N ALA A 287 -20.82 -20.37 -3.89
CA ALA A 287 -19.46 -20.00 -3.54
C ALA A 287 -19.36 -19.53 -2.08
N GLY A 288 -20.33 -18.75 -1.59
CA GLY A 288 -20.39 -18.31 -0.19
C GLY A 288 -20.50 -19.48 0.80
N MET A 289 -21.35 -20.46 0.51
CA MET A 289 -21.51 -21.68 1.33
C MET A 289 -20.26 -22.55 1.30
N ALA A 290 -19.65 -22.75 0.12
CA ALA A 290 -18.40 -23.48 -0.01
C ALA A 290 -17.28 -22.79 0.79
N ALA A 291 -17.12 -21.47 0.65
CA ALA A 291 -16.14 -20.67 1.37
C ALA A 291 -16.26 -20.83 2.89
N SER A 292 -17.48 -20.77 3.43
CA SER A 292 -17.70 -20.90 4.87
C SER A 292 -17.27 -22.29 5.38
N ARG A 293 -17.54 -23.36 4.62
CA ARG A 293 -17.12 -24.73 4.96
C ARG A 293 -15.61 -24.92 4.87
N VAL A 294 -14.99 -24.53 3.75
CA VAL A 294 -13.53 -24.72 3.55
C VAL A 294 -12.69 -23.81 4.45
N SER A 295 -13.22 -22.66 4.87
CA SER A 295 -12.52 -21.76 5.81
C SER A 295 -12.37 -22.30 7.23
N ALA A 296 -13.06 -23.40 7.56
CA ALA A 296 -12.88 -24.12 8.82
C ALA A 296 -11.81 -25.22 8.75
N VAL A 297 -11.28 -25.54 7.56
CA VAL A 297 -10.31 -26.61 7.33
C VAL A 297 -8.88 -26.12 7.59
N PRO A 298 -8.15 -26.65 8.59
CA PRO A 298 -6.81 -26.19 8.94
C PRO A 298 -5.81 -26.21 7.78
N GLU A 299 -5.83 -27.24 6.94
CA GLU A 299 -4.93 -27.44 5.81
C GLU A 299 -5.14 -26.36 4.74
N VAL A 300 -6.39 -25.97 4.48
CA VAL A 300 -6.73 -24.87 3.57
C VAL A 300 -6.22 -23.54 4.14
N ARG A 301 -6.43 -23.30 5.43
CA ARG A 301 -5.97 -22.07 6.09
C ARG A 301 -4.45 -21.94 6.07
N ALA A 302 -3.74 -23.04 6.37
CA ALA A 302 -2.29 -23.09 6.31
C ALA A 302 -1.78 -22.80 4.90
N ALA A 303 -2.40 -23.39 3.87
CA ALA A 303 -2.04 -23.16 2.48
C ALA A 303 -2.25 -21.70 2.04
N LEU A 304 -3.33 -21.05 2.50
CA LEU A 304 -3.63 -19.66 2.14
C LEU A 304 -2.83 -18.64 2.95
N LEU A 305 -2.14 -19.02 4.02
CA LEU A 305 -1.45 -18.08 4.91
C LEU A 305 -0.36 -17.29 4.18
N THR A 306 0.50 -17.99 3.43
CA THR A 306 1.56 -17.36 2.62
C THR A 306 0.98 -16.43 1.57
N LEU A 307 -0.10 -16.86 0.89
CA LEU A 307 -0.77 -16.03 -0.10
C LEU A 307 -1.31 -14.74 0.52
N GLN A 308 -1.98 -14.83 1.68
CA GLN A 308 -2.52 -13.67 2.40
C GLN A 308 -1.43 -12.69 2.83
N HIS A 309 -0.33 -13.17 3.41
CA HIS A 309 0.81 -12.32 3.75
C HIS A 309 1.44 -11.66 2.52
N GLY A 310 1.42 -12.33 1.37
CA GLY A 310 1.92 -11.79 0.10
C GLY A 310 1.19 -10.54 -0.40
N PHE A 311 0.03 -10.18 0.15
CA PHE A 311 -0.67 -8.92 -0.15
C PHE A 311 -0.09 -7.73 0.61
N ARG A 312 0.72 -7.94 1.67
CA ARG A 312 1.37 -6.87 2.42
C ARG A 312 2.53 -6.30 1.60
N ARG A 313 2.22 -5.31 0.79
CA ARG A 313 3.14 -4.64 -0.15
C ARG A 313 3.08 -3.12 0.01
N LEU A 314 4.11 -2.43 -0.45
CA LEU A 314 4.12 -0.96 -0.47
C LEU A 314 3.00 -0.42 -1.35
N PRO A 315 2.33 0.69 -0.99
CA PRO A 315 2.61 1.54 0.18
C PRO A 315 1.93 1.07 1.48
N GLY A 316 1.06 0.07 1.40
CA GLY A 316 0.31 -0.47 2.53
C GLY A 316 -0.77 -1.44 2.09
N LEU A 317 -1.48 -2.03 3.07
CA LEU A 317 -2.54 -2.99 2.85
C LEU A 317 -3.78 -2.66 3.69
N VAL A 318 -4.97 -2.80 3.09
CA VAL A 318 -6.23 -2.93 3.80
C VAL A 318 -6.71 -4.38 3.64
N ALA A 319 -6.89 -5.08 4.75
CA ALA A 319 -7.27 -6.50 4.78
C ALA A 319 -8.69 -6.67 5.33
N ASP A 320 -9.62 -7.15 4.49
CA ASP A 320 -10.98 -7.54 4.87
C ASP A 320 -11.03 -9.04 5.21
N GLY A 321 -11.57 -9.36 6.38
CA GLY A 321 -11.82 -10.76 6.75
C GLY A 321 -12.64 -10.99 8.00
N ARG A 322 -12.26 -12.02 8.75
CA ARG A 322 -12.88 -12.45 10.01
C ARG A 322 -11.87 -12.50 11.16
N ASP A 323 -10.61 -12.70 10.82
CA ASP A 323 -9.48 -12.99 11.68
C ASP A 323 -8.19 -12.28 11.19
N MET A 324 -8.33 -11.20 10.42
CA MET A 324 -7.20 -10.44 9.89
C MET A 324 -6.41 -9.80 11.02
N GLY A 325 -7.07 -9.19 12.01
CA GLY A 325 -6.43 -8.53 13.14
C GLY A 325 -6.04 -9.48 14.29
N THR A 326 -6.54 -10.71 14.30
CA THR A 326 -6.27 -11.69 15.38
C THR A 326 -5.27 -12.76 14.99
N VAL A 327 -5.26 -13.20 13.72
CA VAL A 327 -4.46 -14.34 13.26
C VAL A 327 -3.50 -13.95 12.13
N ILE A 328 -4.00 -13.28 11.07
CA ILE A 328 -3.21 -13.06 9.86
C ILE A 328 -2.22 -11.89 10.02
N PHE A 329 -2.66 -10.76 10.57
CA PHE A 329 -1.86 -9.57 10.83
C PHE A 329 -2.08 -9.09 12.27
N PRO A 330 -1.65 -9.88 13.28
CA PRO A 330 -1.81 -9.50 14.68
C PRO A 330 -1.00 -8.25 15.05
N ASP A 331 0.01 -7.89 14.24
CA ASP A 331 0.83 -6.69 14.35
C ASP A 331 0.22 -5.46 13.64
N ALA A 332 -0.97 -5.58 13.04
CA ALA A 332 -1.60 -4.48 12.31
C ALA A 332 -1.81 -3.24 13.22
N PRO A 333 -1.28 -2.06 12.85
CA PRO A 333 -1.39 -0.84 13.66
C PRO A 333 -2.83 -0.33 13.86
N LEU A 334 -3.74 -0.65 12.93
CA LEU A 334 -5.17 -0.38 13.06
C LEU A 334 -5.96 -1.65 12.77
N LYS A 335 -6.79 -2.04 13.74
CA LYS A 335 -7.75 -3.13 13.64
C LYS A 335 -9.13 -2.56 13.90
N VAL A 336 -10.05 -2.81 12.97
CA VAL A 336 -11.44 -2.38 13.03
C VAL A 336 -12.32 -3.61 13.05
N TYR A 337 -13.24 -3.66 14.00
CA TYR A 337 -14.30 -4.67 14.02
C TYR A 337 -15.61 -4.02 13.58
N LEU A 338 -15.99 -4.24 12.33
CA LEU A 338 -17.16 -3.65 11.69
C LEU A 338 -18.40 -4.51 11.92
N THR A 339 -19.36 -3.97 12.65
CA THR A 339 -20.64 -4.62 12.96
C THR A 339 -21.82 -3.86 12.38
N ALA A 340 -22.96 -4.56 12.33
CA ALA A 340 -24.28 -4.02 12.10
C ALA A 340 -25.32 -5.00 12.65
N SER A 341 -26.50 -4.52 13.02
CA SER A 341 -27.62 -5.37 13.44
C SER A 341 -27.93 -6.43 12.37
N ALA A 342 -28.36 -7.62 12.79
CA ALA A 342 -28.67 -8.72 11.87
C ALA A 342 -29.78 -8.33 10.88
N GLU A 343 -30.77 -7.58 11.35
CA GLU A 343 -31.87 -7.04 10.58
C GLU A 343 -31.39 -6.05 9.52
N GLN A 344 -30.49 -5.12 9.87
CA GLN A 344 -29.91 -4.18 8.91
C GLN A 344 -29.09 -4.91 7.83
N ARG A 345 -28.33 -5.92 8.22
CA ARG A 345 -27.55 -6.75 7.28
C ARG A 345 -28.46 -7.55 6.35
N ALA A 346 -29.52 -8.15 6.88
CA ALA A 346 -30.54 -8.86 6.10
C ALA A 346 -31.22 -7.91 5.11
N GLN A 347 -31.60 -6.70 5.54
CA GLN A 347 -32.23 -5.70 4.69
C GLN A 347 -31.31 -5.21 3.56
N ARG A 348 -30.02 -4.98 3.84
CA ARG A 348 -29.02 -4.62 2.82
C ARG A 348 -28.83 -5.75 1.80
N ARG A 349 -28.71 -6.99 2.27
CA ARG A 349 -28.59 -8.17 1.40
C ARG A 349 -29.83 -8.37 0.54
N TYR A 350 -31.01 -8.21 1.12
CA TYR A 350 -32.29 -8.27 0.42
C TYR A 350 -32.34 -7.25 -0.72
N LYS A 351 -32.06 -5.98 -0.45
CA LYS A 351 -31.99 -4.91 -1.46
C LYS A 351 -31.00 -5.24 -2.59
N GLN A 352 -29.85 -5.82 -2.26
CA GLN A 352 -28.83 -6.21 -3.24
C GLN A 352 -29.29 -7.36 -4.16
N LEU A 353 -30.08 -8.31 -3.64
CA LEU A 353 -30.61 -9.41 -4.44
C LEU A 353 -31.75 -8.94 -5.35
N ILE A 354 -32.67 -8.13 -4.81
CA ILE A 354 -33.77 -7.54 -5.58
C ILE A 354 -33.27 -6.64 -6.71
N SER A 355 -32.22 -5.83 -6.49
CA SER A 355 -31.65 -5.00 -7.56
C SER A 355 -31.01 -5.81 -8.70
N LYS A 356 -30.70 -7.08 -8.46
CA LYS A 356 -30.22 -8.05 -9.46
C LYS A 356 -31.33 -8.92 -10.05
N GLY A 357 -32.59 -8.66 -9.73
CA GLY A 357 -33.74 -9.45 -10.19
C GLY A 357 -33.86 -10.83 -9.52
N ILE A 358 -33.16 -11.05 -8.40
CA ILE A 358 -33.19 -12.33 -7.67
C ILE A 358 -34.26 -12.22 -6.59
N ALA A 359 -35.27 -13.09 -6.66
CA ALA A 359 -36.28 -13.21 -5.62
C ALA A 359 -35.62 -13.67 -4.30
N ALA A 360 -35.91 -12.98 -3.21
CA ALA A 360 -35.38 -13.28 -1.89
C ALA A 360 -36.48 -13.13 -0.84
N ASN A 361 -36.33 -13.80 0.30
CA ASN A 361 -37.21 -13.63 1.46
C ASN A 361 -36.38 -13.10 2.64
N ILE A 362 -36.80 -11.99 3.23
CA ILE A 362 -36.03 -11.31 4.28
C ILE A 362 -35.86 -12.16 5.54
N ASP A 363 -36.89 -12.91 5.96
CA ASP A 363 -36.85 -13.75 7.16
C ASP A 363 -35.86 -14.91 6.97
N SER A 364 -35.85 -15.50 5.77
CA SER A 364 -34.87 -16.55 5.42
C SER A 364 -33.43 -16.01 5.43
N LEU A 365 -33.22 -14.80 4.90
CA LEU A 365 -31.91 -14.16 4.88
C LEU A 365 -31.42 -13.84 6.30
N LEU A 366 -32.31 -13.36 7.16
CA LEU A 366 -32.00 -13.09 8.56
C LEU A 366 -31.56 -14.37 9.27
N ALA A 367 -32.37 -15.42 9.20
CA ALA A 367 -32.07 -16.70 9.83
C ALA A 367 -30.75 -17.32 9.29
N ASP A 368 -30.48 -17.18 7.99
CA ASP A 368 -29.24 -17.66 7.39
C ASP A 368 -28.02 -16.86 7.84
N LEU A 369 -28.14 -15.53 7.98
CA LEU A 369 -27.08 -14.69 8.50
C LEU A 369 -26.77 -15.02 9.96
N GLU A 370 -27.79 -15.18 10.80
CA GLU A 370 -27.63 -15.54 12.22
C GLU A 370 -26.96 -16.92 12.38
N LYS A 371 -27.39 -17.93 11.60
CA LYS A 371 -26.74 -19.25 11.60
C LYS A 371 -25.27 -19.16 11.18
N ARG A 372 -24.97 -18.36 10.16
CA ARG A 372 -23.58 -18.15 9.70
C ARG A 372 -22.75 -17.46 10.76
N ASP A 373 -23.26 -16.41 11.40
CA ASP A 373 -22.56 -15.69 12.45
C ASP A 373 -22.31 -16.58 13.68
N HIS A 374 -23.30 -17.39 14.08
CA HIS A 374 -23.13 -18.38 15.15
C HIS A 374 -22.05 -19.41 14.79
N ARG A 375 -22.07 -19.95 13.56
CA ARG A 375 -21.02 -20.87 13.09
C ARG A 375 -19.65 -20.21 13.06
N ASP A 376 -19.54 -18.99 12.56
CA ASP A 376 -18.26 -18.26 12.43
C ASP A 376 -17.66 -17.93 13.81
N SER A 377 -18.50 -17.56 14.78
CA SER A 377 -18.06 -17.23 16.15
C SER A 377 -17.77 -18.45 17.02
N SER A 378 -18.39 -19.62 16.74
CA SER A 378 -18.22 -20.85 17.53
C SER A 378 -17.12 -21.79 17.02
N ARG A 379 -16.36 -21.41 15.98
CA ARG A 379 -15.30 -22.27 15.42
C ARG A 379 -14.17 -22.49 16.42
N ALA A 380 -13.63 -23.70 16.44
CA ALA A 380 -12.47 -24.04 17.23
C ALA A 380 -11.19 -23.29 16.78
N HIS A 381 -11.06 -23.02 15.48
CA HIS A 381 -9.90 -22.34 14.91
C HIS A 381 -10.32 -20.99 14.30
N ALA A 382 -9.60 -19.93 14.69
CA ALA A 382 -9.81 -18.56 14.24
C ALA A 382 -11.29 -18.11 14.26
N PRO A 383 -11.95 -18.17 15.44
CA PRO A 383 -13.34 -17.74 15.55
C PRO A 383 -13.49 -16.27 15.18
N LEU A 384 -14.65 -15.90 14.65
CA LEU A 384 -15.03 -14.51 14.45
C LEU A 384 -15.14 -13.82 15.82
N LYS A 385 -14.06 -13.14 16.20
CA LYS A 385 -13.95 -12.38 17.44
C LYS A 385 -13.09 -11.14 17.16
N PRO A 386 -13.47 -9.97 17.71
CA PRO A 386 -12.59 -8.81 17.65
C PRO A 386 -11.24 -9.11 18.31
N ALA A 387 -10.17 -8.57 17.75
CA ALA A 387 -8.89 -8.47 18.46
C ALA A 387 -9.04 -7.59 19.71
N GLU A 388 -8.21 -7.81 20.72
CA GLU A 388 -8.30 -7.08 22.00
C GLU A 388 -8.15 -5.57 21.82
N ASP A 389 -7.32 -5.15 20.87
CA ASP A 389 -7.04 -3.77 20.49
C ASP A 389 -7.89 -3.25 19.31
N ALA A 390 -8.91 -4.01 18.88
CA ALA A 390 -9.77 -3.61 17.77
C ALA A 390 -10.75 -2.50 18.16
N LEU A 391 -10.83 -1.47 17.31
CA LEU A 391 -11.83 -0.41 17.43
C LEU A 391 -13.18 -0.91 16.89
N GLN A 392 -14.23 -0.74 17.68
CA GLN A 392 -15.58 -1.16 17.32
C GLN A 392 -16.24 -0.11 16.42
N LEU A 393 -16.73 -0.53 15.24
CA LEU A 393 -17.47 0.32 14.32
C LEU A 393 -18.83 -0.31 14.02
N ASP A 394 -19.87 0.16 14.70
CA ASP A 394 -21.25 -0.19 14.35
C ASP A 394 -21.75 0.77 13.25
N ASN A 395 -21.97 0.24 12.04
CA ASN A 395 -22.46 1.03 10.91
C ASN A 395 -23.96 0.89 10.67
N SER A 396 -24.74 0.42 11.65
CA SER A 396 -26.20 0.25 11.52
C SER A 396 -26.91 1.56 11.16
N GLY A 397 -26.44 2.69 11.70
CA GLY A 397 -26.95 4.03 11.44
C GLY A 397 -26.05 4.91 10.57
N LEU A 398 -24.96 4.35 10.01
CA LEU A 398 -24.00 5.10 9.21
C LEU A 398 -24.14 4.74 7.73
N ASP A 399 -23.92 5.73 6.87
CA ASP A 399 -23.66 5.46 5.47
C ASP A 399 -22.20 5.01 5.22
N VAL A 400 -21.89 4.70 3.97
CA VAL A 400 -20.55 4.24 3.57
C VAL A 400 -19.52 5.36 3.80
N GLU A 401 -19.85 6.60 3.46
CA GLU A 401 -18.93 7.74 3.55
C GLU A 401 -18.53 8.01 5.00
N GLN A 402 -19.50 8.04 5.90
CA GLN A 402 -19.29 8.21 7.34
C GLN A 402 -18.44 7.09 7.91
N SER A 403 -18.69 5.84 7.50
CA SER A 403 -17.89 4.68 7.91
C SER A 403 -16.44 4.80 7.42
N VAL A 404 -16.23 5.18 6.16
CA VAL A 404 -14.90 5.38 5.57
C VAL A 404 -14.16 6.51 6.30
N GLN A 405 -14.80 7.66 6.50
CA GLN A 405 -14.20 8.80 7.17
C GLN A 405 -13.80 8.45 8.61
N GLN A 406 -14.61 7.68 9.32
CA GLN A 406 -14.28 7.22 10.67
C GLN A 406 -13.00 6.36 10.69
N VAL A 407 -12.87 5.40 9.76
CA VAL A 407 -11.67 4.56 9.65
C VAL A 407 -10.45 5.41 9.29
N LEU A 408 -10.58 6.37 8.37
CA LEU A 408 -9.49 7.28 8.01
C LEU A 408 -9.07 8.17 9.17
N ASN A 409 -10.01 8.66 9.98
CA ASN A 409 -9.71 9.47 11.17
C ASN A 409 -8.93 8.64 12.20
N TRP A 410 -9.36 7.40 12.47
CA TRP A 410 -8.62 6.49 13.34
C TRP A 410 -7.24 6.18 12.79
N TRP A 411 -7.12 5.97 11.48
CA TRP A 411 -5.83 5.73 10.84
C TRP A 411 -4.89 6.92 11.04
N GLN A 412 -5.36 8.14 10.78
CA GLN A 412 -4.58 9.36 11.01
C GLN A 412 -4.09 9.45 12.46
N GLY A 413 -4.94 9.16 13.44
CA GLY A 413 -4.58 9.14 14.87
C GLY A 413 -3.57 8.04 15.26
N LYS A 414 -3.43 6.98 14.46
CA LYS A 414 -2.39 5.94 14.63
C LYS A 414 -1.07 6.29 13.95
N THR A 415 -1.09 7.22 13.00
CA THR A 415 0.13 7.68 12.34
C THR A 415 0.82 8.76 13.16
N VAL A 416 2.14 8.84 13.00
CA VAL A 416 2.98 9.93 13.54
C VAL A 416 2.72 11.30 12.89
N PHE A 417 1.76 11.37 11.96
CA PHE A 417 1.38 12.59 11.25
C PHE A 417 0.16 13.28 11.88
N SER A 418 -0.28 12.85 13.07
CA SER A 418 -1.38 13.49 13.79
C SER A 418 -0.95 14.86 14.33
N GLY A 419 -1.47 15.95 13.74
CA GLY A 419 -1.37 17.30 14.29
C GLY A 419 -0.34 18.27 13.68
N ASN A 420 0.07 18.08 12.42
CA ASN A 420 0.87 19.07 11.67
C ASN A 420 0.11 19.66 10.50
#